data_AF-A0A7Y2YMY2-F1
#
_entry.id   AF-A0A7Y2YMY2-F1
#
_cell.length_a   1.000
_cell.length_b   1.000
_cell.length_c   1.000
_cell.angle_alpha   90.00
_cell.angle_beta   90.00
_cell.angle_gamma   90.00
#
_symmetry.space_group_name_H-M   'P 1'
#
loop_
_entity.id
_entity.type
_entity.pdbx_description
1 polymer ?
#
loop_
_entity_poly.entity_id
_entity_poly.type
_entity_poly.pdbx_seq_one_letter_code
_entity_poly.pdbx_strand_id
1 'polypeptide(L)'
;MSKKATTSAVLKTPFNFDVRWEDLMDSKEFVNAFLSDVLQQYIVRQRWYGGKSSKLKYVELAEYFRLQHNEEVYYGLILEVNFKEAFYQHYFLPIAFVSDESFAKDDRILPISIKGQQG
;
A
#
# COMPACT_ATOMS: atom_id res chain seq x y z
N MET A 1 -23.81 -20.24 6.63
CA MET A 1 -23.29 -18.95 6.08
C MET A 1 -22.66 -18.17 7.23
N SER A 2 -21.39 -18.45 7.55
CA SER A 2 -20.72 -17.81 8.69
C SER A 2 -20.08 -16.50 8.24
N LYS A 3 -20.56 -15.38 8.78
CA LYS A 3 -19.97 -14.05 8.57
C LYS A 3 -18.61 -14.03 9.27
N LYS A 4 -17.50 -14.19 8.54
CA LYS A 4 -16.17 -13.87 9.08
C LYS A 4 -16.09 -12.36 9.20
N ALA A 5 -16.23 -11.86 10.42
CA ALA A 5 -15.79 -10.53 10.78
C ALA A 5 -14.26 -10.53 10.72
N THR A 6 -13.69 -9.91 9.69
CA THR A 6 -12.26 -9.62 9.65
C THR A 6 -12.01 -8.51 10.65
N THR A 7 -11.63 -8.87 11.87
CA THR A 7 -11.13 -7.94 12.87
C THR A 7 -9.85 -7.32 12.32
N SER A 8 -9.96 -6.13 11.72
CA SER A 8 -8.82 -5.30 11.32
C SER A 8 -8.09 -4.87 12.59
N ALA A 9 -7.06 -5.61 12.96
CA ALA A 9 -6.12 -5.17 13.97
C ALA A 9 -5.47 -3.91 13.43
N VAL A 10 -5.85 -2.75 13.98
CA VAL A 10 -5.21 -1.46 13.71
C VAL A 10 -3.74 -1.61 14.13
N LEU A 11 -2.86 -1.81 13.16
CA LEU A 11 -1.44 -1.96 13.43
C LEU A 11 -0.90 -0.61 13.94
N LYS A 12 -0.18 -0.66 15.07
CA LYS A 12 0.41 0.52 15.69
C LYS A 12 1.61 0.96 14.87
N THR A 13 1.62 2.22 14.45
CA THR A 13 2.78 2.87 13.84
C THR A 13 3.92 3.02 14.85
N PRO A 14 5.20 2.80 14.45
CA PRO A 14 5.64 2.33 13.13
C PRO A 14 5.33 0.84 12.93
N PHE A 15 4.83 0.50 11.74
CA PHE A 15 4.58 -0.89 11.37
C PHE A 15 5.93 -1.62 11.34
N ASN A 16 6.07 -2.69 12.13
CA ASN A 16 7.30 -3.47 12.23
C ASN A 16 7.10 -4.86 11.63
N PHE A 17 7.86 -5.19 10.60
CA PHE A 17 7.79 -6.49 9.93
C PHE A 17 9.13 -7.24 10.03
N ASP A 18 9.07 -8.57 10.20
CA ASP A 18 10.24 -9.46 10.30
C ASP A 18 10.62 -10.11 8.95
N VAL A 19 10.18 -9.52 7.83
CA VAL A 19 10.51 -9.98 6.48
C VAL A 19 11.63 -9.12 5.88
N ARG A 20 12.30 -9.59 4.83
CA ARG A 20 13.27 -8.76 4.13
C ARG A 20 12.53 -7.76 3.22
N TRP A 21 13.18 -6.65 2.86
CA TRP A 21 12.63 -5.65 1.95
C TRP A 21 12.17 -6.25 0.61
N GLU A 22 12.89 -7.25 0.12
CA GLU A 22 12.62 -7.93 -1.15
C GLU A 22 11.40 -8.86 -1.08
N ASP A 23 11.05 -9.36 0.10
CA ASP A 23 9.95 -10.30 0.32
C ASP A 23 8.70 -9.61 0.91
N LEU A 24 8.76 -8.29 1.12
CA LEU A 24 7.72 -7.54 1.83
C LEU A 24 6.37 -7.63 1.11
N MET A 25 6.38 -7.61 -0.22
CA MET A 25 5.18 -7.73 -1.05
C MET A 25 4.59 -9.15 -1.07
N ASP A 26 5.35 -10.15 -0.64
CA ASP A 26 4.85 -11.53 -0.46
C ASP A 26 4.23 -11.73 0.94
N SER A 27 4.48 -10.81 1.87
CA SER A 27 3.84 -10.83 3.18
C SER A 27 2.38 -10.41 3.07
N LYS A 28 1.47 -11.39 3.19
CA LYS A 28 0.02 -11.15 3.23
C LYS A 28 -0.38 -10.17 4.32
N GLU A 29 0.32 -10.19 5.46
CA GLU A 29 0.05 -9.27 6.57
C GLU A 29 0.38 -7.83 6.16
N PHE A 30 1.56 -7.61 5.59
CA PHE A 30 1.97 -6.30 5.08
C PHE A 30 1.00 -5.82 4.00
N VAL A 31 0.75 -6.63 2.97
CA VAL A 31 -0.08 -6.23 1.83
C VAL A 31 -1.49 -5.88 2.29
N ASN A 32 -2.09 -6.69 3.17
CA ASN A 32 -3.43 -6.38 3.68
C ASN A 32 -3.45 -5.04 4.43
N ALA A 33 -2.51 -4.83 5.35
CA ALA A 33 -2.42 -3.59 6.12
C ALA A 33 -2.13 -2.37 5.24
N PHE A 34 -1.19 -2.51 4.30
CA PHE A 34 -0.83 -1.48 3.35
C PHE A 34 -2.04 -1.09 2.49
N LEU A 35 -2.77 -2.06 1.94
CA LEU A 35 -3.96 -1.78 1.13
C LEU A 35 -5.12 -1.20 1.96
N SER A 36 -5.44 -1.79 3.11
CA SER A 36 -6.63 -1.41 3.88
C SER A 36 -6.46 -0.12 4.67
N ASP A 37 -5.34 0.03 5.36
CA ASP A 37 -5.20 1.06 6.38
C ASP A 37 -4.51 2.31 5.82
N VAL A 38 -3.66 2.11 4.82
CA VAL A 38 -2.76 3.15 4.30
C VAL A 38 -3.21 3.62 2.92
N LEU A 39 -3.28 2.70 1.97
CA LEU A 39 -3.51 3.04 0.56
C LEU A 39 -4.89 3.60 0.31
N GLN A 40 -5.92 3.06 0.99
CA GLN A 40 -7.27 3.62 0.95
C GLN A 40 -7.29 5.10 1.36
N GLN A 41 -6.58 5.48 2.43
CA GLN A 41 -6.55 6.87 2.90
C GLN A 41 -5.68 7.76 2.01
N TYR A 42 -4.61 7.21 1.45
CA TYR A 42 -3.68 7.92 0.58
C TYR A 42 -4.33 8.27 -0.76
N ILE A 43 -4.90 7.28 -1.46
CA ILE A 43 -5.39 7.42 -2.84
C ILE A 43 -6.52 8.45 -2.93
N VAL A 44 -7.46 8.47 -1.97
CA VAL A 44 -8.59 9.40 -2.01
C VAL A 44 -8.19 10.87 -1.92
N ARG A 45 -6.98 11.17 -1.41
CA ARG A 45 -6.43 12.53 -1.33
C ARG A 45 -5.72 12.97 -2.61
N GLN A 46 -5.42 12.02 -3.51
CA GLN A 46 -4.64 12.31 -4.70
C GLN A 46 -5.45 13.01 -5.78
N ARG A 47 -4.79 13.90 -6.53
CA ARG A 47 -5.45 14.62 -7.63
C ARG A 47 -5.86 13.69 -8.77
N TRP A 48 -5.04 12.69 -9.05
CA TRP A 48 -5.23 11.69 -10.11
C TRP A 48 -6.30 10.64 -9.79
N TYR A 49 -6.79 10.58 -8.54
CA TYR A 49 -7.88 9.68 -8.18
C TYR A 49 -9.19 10.12 -8.85
N GLY A 50 -9.69 9.32 -9.80
CA GLY A 50 -10.88 9.60 -10.59
C GLY A 50 -12.19 9.29 -9.86
N GLY A 51 -12.17 8.47 -8.82
CA GLY A 51 -13.34 8.01 -8.07
C GLY A 51 -13.91 8.99 -7.04
N LYS A 52 -13.68 10.31 -7.18
CA LYS A 52 -14.03 11.33 -6.16
C LYS A 52 -15.53 11.47 -5.89
N SER A 53 -16.37 11.16 -6.87
CA SER A 53 -17.82 11.18 -6.76
C SER A 53 -18.42 9.85 -6.28
N SER A 54 -17.61 8.82 -6.07
CA SER A 54 -18.04 7.46 -5.76
C SER A 54 -17.52 6.99 -4.41
N LYS A 55 -18.21 6.03 -3.80
CA LYS A 55 -17.83 5.52 -2.48
C LYS A 55 -16.87 4.34 -2.63
N LEU A 56 -15.60 4.56 -2.27
CA LEU A 56 -14.61 3.49 -2.16
C LEU A 56 -15.11 2.40 -1.20
N LYS A 57 -14.99 1.13 -1.62
CA LYS A 57 -15.37 -0.06 -0.85
C LYS A 57 -14.14 -0.76 -0.28
N TYR A 58 -13.16 -1.07 -1.13
CA TYR A 58 -11.85 -1.61 -0.78
C TYR A 58 -10.88 -1.43 -1.95
N VAL A 59 -9.59 -1.67 -1.70
CA VAL A 59 -8.54 -1.70 -2.72
C VAL A 59 -7.92 -3.09 -2.70
N GLU A 60 -7.74 -3.68 -3.88
CA GLU A 60 -7.05 -4.95 -4.07
C GLU A 60 -5.78 -4.75 -4.89
N LEU A 61 -4.74 -5.54 -4.60
CA LEU A 61 -3.55 -5.63 -5.43
C LEU A 61 -3.81 -6.66 -6.52
N ALA A 62 -4.00 -6.21 -7.75
CA ALA A 62 -4.24 -7.09 -8.89
C ALA A 62 -2.93 -7.73 -9.38
N GLU A 63 -1.89 -6.91 -9.50
CA GLU A 63 -0.56 -7.35 -9.90
C GLU A 63 0.49 -6.41 -9.30
N TYR A 64 1.70 -6.92 -9.11
CA TYR A 64 2.86 -6.08 -8.82
C TYR A 64 4.08 -6.61 -9.56
N PHE A 65 5.02 -5.73 -9.86
CA PHE A 65 6.31 -6.10 -10.38
C PHE A 65 7.41 -5.32 -9.69
N ARG A 66 8.55 -5.99 -9.50
CA ARG A 66 9.75 -5.38 -8.93
C ARG A 66 10.61 -4.83 -10.06
N LEU A 67 11.03 -3.58 -9.92
CA LEU A 67 12.07 -2.96 -10.74
C LEU A 67 13.28 -2.71 -9.85
N GLN A 68 14.45 -3.14 -10.30
CA GLN A 68 15.70 -2.88 -9.58
C GLN A 68 16.63 -2.06 -10.47
N HIS A 69 17.11 -0.94 -9.93
CA HIS A 69 18.14 -0.11 -10.56
C HIS A 69 19.27 0.11 -9.55
N ASN A 70 20.45 -0.45 -9.84
CA ASN A 70 21.56 -0.51 -8.89
C ASN A 70 21.13 -1.15 -7.56
N GLU A 71 21.29 -0.40 -6.45
CA GLU A 71 20.93 -0.81 -5.09
C GLU A 71 19.48 -0.44 -4.72
N GLU A 72 18.78 0.31 -5.58
CA GLU A 72 17.43 0.77 -5.31
C GLU A 72 16.38 -0.21 -5.83
N VAL A 73 15.39 -0.50 -4.99
CA VAL A 73 14.27 -1.40 -5.29
C VAL A 73 12.98 -0.59 -5.35
N TYR A 74 12.30 -0.73 -6.48
CA TYR A 74 11.01 -0.12 -6.77
C TYR A 74 9.97 -1.21 -6.99
N TYR A 75 8.72 -0.91 -6.65
CA TYR A 75 7.59 -1.78 -6.93
C TYR A 75 6.56 -1.00 -7.76
N GLY A 76 6.23 -1.52 -8.94
CA GLY A 76 5.08 -1.06 -9.71
C GLY A 76 3.84 -1.83 -9.29
N LEU A 77 2.83 -1.13 -8.78
CA LEU A 77 1.58 -1.74 -8.31
C LEU A 77 0.46 -1.49 -9.30
N ILE A 78 -0.26 -2.56 -9.67
CA ILE A 78 -1.54 -2.47 -10.36
C ILE A 78 -2.64 -2.73 -9.32
N LEU A 79 -3.38 -1.68 -9.02
CA LEU A 79 -4.41 -1.68 -7.99
C LEU A 79 -5.78 -1.75 -8.64
N GLU A 80 -6.67 -2.53 -8.06
CA GLU A 80 -8.10 -2.50 -8.37
C GLU A 80 -8.85 -1.79 -7.24
N VAL A 81 -9.36 -0.59 -7.53
CA VAL A 81 -10.19 0.15 -6.58
C VAL A 81 -11.64 -0.21 -6.83
N ASN A 82 -12.24 -0.89 -5.87
CA ASN A 82 -13.62 -1.34 -5.92
C ASN A 82 -14.55 -0.31 -5.27
N PHE A 83 -15.66 -0.01 -5.93
CA PHE A 83 -16.66 0.96 -5.48
C PHE A 83 -17.95 0.28 -4.98
N LYS A 84 -18.69 0.95 -4.09
CA LYS A 84 -19.96 0.42 -3.57
C LYS A 84 -21.03 0.32 -4.66
N GLU A 85 -20.90 1.12 -5.71
CA GLU A 85 -21.74 1.20 -6.90
C GLU A 85 -21.52 0.03 -7.88
N ALA A 86 -20.76 -1.00 -7.48
CA ALA A 86 -20.52 -2.24 -8.23
C ALA A 86 -19.76 -2.05 -9.56
N PHE A 87 -18.81 -1.11 -9.57
CA PHE A 87 -17.78 -1.00 -10.60
C PHE A 87 -16.40 -0.89 -9.95
N TYR A 88 -15.35 -1.00 -10.76
CA TYR A 88 -13.96 -0.87 -10.33
C TYR A 88 -13.15 -0.04 -11.33
N GLN A 89 -11.99 0.45 -10.88
CA GLN A 89 -11.02 1.18 -11.69
C GLN A 89 -9.61 0.66 -11.40
N HIS A 90 -8.78 0.57 -12.43
CA HIS A 90 -7.37 0.23 -12.28
C HIS A 90 -6.51 1.48 -12.12
N TYR A 91 -5.56 1.41 -11.18
CA TYR A 91 -4.57 2.45 -10.96
C TYR A 91 -3.18 1.82 -10.98
N PHE A 92 -2.24 2.50 -11.64
CA PHE A 92 -0.82 2.17 -11.56
C PHE A 92 -0.15 3.09 -10.53
N LEU A 93 0.53 2.50 -9.54
CA LEU A 93 1.24 3.25 -8.50
C LEU A 93 2.66 2.70 -8.32
N PRO A 94 3.70 3.44 -8.74
CA PRO A 94 5.07 3.09 -8.39
C PRO A 94 5.36 3.51 -6.94
N ILE A 95 5.98 2.62 -6.18
CA ILE A 95 6.46 2.88 -4.82
C ILE A 95 7.93 2.46 -4.68
N ALA A 96 8.62 3.07 -3.73
CA ALA A 96 9.97 2.70 -3.33
C ALA A 96 10.09 2.82 -1.81
N PHE A 97 11.07 2.12 -1.25
CA PHE A 97 11.44 2.25 0.16
C PHE A 97 12.73 3.06 0.26
N VAL A 98 12.75 4.06 1.14
CA VAL A 98 13.88 4.98 1.26
C VAL A 98 14.29 5.14 2.72
N SER A 99 15.54 4.84 3.05
CA SER A 99 16.04 5.00 4.42
C SER A 99 16.38 6.45 4.79
N ASP A 100 16.49 7.34 3.80
CA ASP A 100 16.78 8.76 4.03
C ASP A 100 15.50 9.55 4.36
N GLU A 101 15.40 10.02 5.61
CA GLU A 101 14.28 10.84 6.09
C GLU A 101 14.16 12.22 5.42
N SER A 102 15.22 12.67 4.74
CA SER A 102 15.20 13.93 3.98
C SER A 102 14.65 13.79 2.57
N PHE A 103 14.57 12.55 2.05
CA PHE A 103 14.13 12.26 0.69
C PHE A 103 12.61 12.39 0.54
N ALA A 104 12.19 13.07 -0.54
CA ALA A 104 10.81 13.17 -1.03
C ALA A 104 9.74 13.39 0.06
N LYS A 105 9.94 14.40 0.93
CA LYS A 105 9.06 14.67 2.09
C LYS A 105 7.57 14.77 1.75
N ASP A 106 7.24 15.37 0.62
CA ASP A 106 5.86 15.62 0.20
C ASP A 106 5.19 14.40 -0.46
N ASP A 107 5.97 13.42 -0.91
CA ASP A 107 5.49 12.21 -1.62
C ASP A 107 5.45 10.96 -0.72
N ARG A 108 5.64 11.13 0.60
CA ARG A 108 5.61 10.02 1.56
C ARG A 108 4.21 9.47 1.73
N ILE A 109 4.08 8.16 1.50
CA ILE A 109 2.83 7.42 1.73
C ILE A 109 2.73 7.00 3.20
N LEU A 110 3.80 6.39 3.74
CA LEU A 110 3.81 5.78 5.07
C LEU A 110 5.25 5.57 5.56
N PRO A 111 5.59 5.94 6.81
CA PRO A 111 6.83 5.48 7.44
C PRO A 111 6.69 4.05 7.96
N ILE A 112 7.67 3.19 7.67
CA ILE A 112 7.72 1.81 8.19
C ILE A 112 9.09 1.47 8.78
N SER A 113 9.13 0.43 9.61
CA SER A 113 10.39 -0.14 10.10
C SER A 113 10.44 -1.63 9.78
N ILE A 114 11.58 -2.08 9.26
CA ILE A 114 11.84 -3.50 9.00
C ILE A 114 13.10 -3.88 9.73
N LYS A 115 12.99 -4.84 10.67
CA LYS A 115 14.12 -5.33 11.49
C LYS A 115 14.94 -4.20 12.16
N GLY A 116 14.28 -3.09 12.51
CA GLY A 116 14.92 -1.92 13.14
C GLY A 116 15.52 -0.91 12.17
N GLN A 117 15.50 -1.15 10.86
CA GLN A 117 15.83 -0.15 9.82
C GLN A 117 14.56 0.63 9.44
N GLN A 118 14.62 1.96 9.42
CA GLN A 118 13.52 2.82 8.98
C GLN A 118 13.50 2.90 7.45
N GLY A 119 12.30 3.00 6.86
CA GLY A 119 12.10 3.19 5.43
C GLY A 119 10.72 3.69 5.05
#